data_AF-A0A3S5BD72-F1
#
_entry.id   AF-A0A3S5BD72-F1
#
_cell.length_a   1.000
_cell.length_b   1.000
_cell.length_c   1.000
_cell.angle_alpha   90.00
_cell.angle_beta   90.00
_cell.angle_gamma   90.00
#
_symmetry.space_group_name_H-M   'P 1'
#
loop_
_entity.id
_entity.type
_entity.pdbx_description
1 polymer ?
#
loop_
_entity_poly.entity_id
_entity_poly.type
_entity_poly.pdbx_seq_one_letter_code
_entity_poly.pdbx_strand_id
1 'polypeptide(L)'
;MKNFTINAIFSALLGAIIWFLSPFITGEVEPWDAFPLFYLVSLSIVGFIAAIPKSASLTSIYVGVIVGQFLYMLVFLPVGPLILIGVFSLALYSLLTLIGP
;
A
#
# COMPACT_ATOMS: atom_id res chain seq x y z
N MET A 1 -12.26 11.30 -14.79
CA MET A 1 -10.82 10.96 -14.83
C MET A 1 -9.98 11.76 -13.82
N LYS A 2 -10.03 13.11 -13.80
CA LYS A 2 -9.23 13.93 -12.85
C LYS A 2 -9.31 13.49 -11.38
N ASN A 3 -10.53 13.27 -10.87
CA ASN A 3 -10.73 12.86 -9.47
C ASN A 3 -10.16 11.47 -9.16
N PHE A 4 -10.27 10.54 -10.12
CA PHE A 4 -9.69 9.21 -10.02
C PHE A 4 -8.16 9.30 -9.91
N THR A 5 -7.53 10.08 -10.79
CA THR A 5 -6.06 10.23 -10.78
C THR A 5 -5.57 10.85 -9.48
N ILE A 6 -6.24 11.89 -8.97
CA ILE A 6 -5.86 12.52 -7.70
C ILE A 6 -5.96 11.53 -6.53
N ASN A 7 -7.07 10.79 -6.45
CA ASN A 7 -7.24 9.80 -5.38
C ASN A 7 -6.23 8.65 -5.52
N ALA A 8 -5.93 8.19 -6.74
CA ALA A 8 -4.92 7.17 -6.99
C ALA A 8 -3.51 7.64 -6.56
N ILE A 9 -3.13 8.88 -6.85
CA ILE A 9 -1.85 9.46 -6.40
C ILE A 9 -1.81 9.55 -4.88
N PHE A 10 -2.88 10.04 -4.24
CA PHE A 10 -2.97 10.11 -2.78
C PHE A 10 -2.83 8.72 -2.15
N SER A 11 -3.55 7.75 -2.69
CA SER A 11 -3.52 6.35 -2.24
C SER A 11 -2.15 5.70 -2.47
N ALA A 12 -1.45 6.06 -3.54
CA ALA A 12 -0.08 5.62 -3.79
C ALA A 12 0.91 6.17 -2.75
N LEU A 13 0.79 7.45 -2.39
CA LEU A 13 1.61 8.02 -1.32
C LEU A 13 1.36 7.30 0.02
N LEU A 14 0.10 7.00 0.34
CA LEU A 14 -0.24 6.24 1.53
C LEU A 14 0.25 4.78 1.47
N GLY A 15 0.19 4.11 0.31
CA GLY A 15 0.76 2.77 0.15
C GLY A 15 2.27 2.78 0.40
N ALA A 16 3.00 3.71 -0.22
CA ALA A 16 4.44 3.85 -0.03
C ALA A 16 4.83 4.16 1.42
N ILE A 17 3.99 4.90 2.17
CA ILE A 17 4.29 5.26 3.56
C ILE A 17 4.36 4.05 4.49
N ILE A 18 3.59 2.99 4.20
CA ILE A 18 3.61 1.74 4.99
C ILE A 18 5.02 1.15 4.98
N TRP A 19 5.63 1.09 3.80
CA TRP A 19 6.98 0.57 3.61
C TRP A 19 8.04 1.49 4.17
N PHE A 20 7.90 2.80 3.93
CA PHE A 20 8.83 3.79 4.47
C PHE A 20 8.89 3.74 6.00
N LEU A 21 7.75 3.58 6.68
CA LEU A 21 7.68 3.56 8.14
C LEU A 21 8.02 2.21 8.76
N SER A 22 8.01 1.12 7.98
CA SER A 22 8.23 -0.24 8.49
C SER A 22 9.52 -0.39 9.32
N PRO A 23 10.70 0.05 8.85
CA PRO A 23 11.94 -0.13 9.61
C PRO A 23 11.95 0.66 10.93
N PHE A 24 11.30 1.82 10.96
CA PHE A 24 11.26 2.69 12.13
C PHE A 24 10.29 2.21 13.20
N ILE A 25 9.21 1.53 12.80
CA ILE A 25 8.16 1.06 13.72
C ILE A 25 8.44 -0.37 14.17
N THR A 26 8.89 -1.23 13.26
CA THR A 26 8.94 -2.68 13.48
C THR A 26 10.35 -3.25 13.53
N GLY A 27 11.34 -2.50 13.02
CA GLY A 27 12.70 -3.00 12.78
C GLY A 27 12.86 -3.77 11.46
N GLU A 28 11.77 -4.14 10.80
CA GLU A 28 11.79 -4.91 9.56
C GLU A 28 11.67 -4.02 8.32
N VAL A 29 12.45 -4.35 7.28
CA VAL A 29 12.45 -3.62 6.02
C VAL A 29 11.16 -3.84 5.25
N GLU A 30 10.71 -5.10 5.15
CA GLU A 30 9.45 -5.43 4.49
C GLU A 30 8.33 -5.47 5.55
N PRO A 31 7.24 -4.72 5.36
CA PRO A 31 6.21 -4.58 6.40
C PRO A 31 5.49 -5.89 6.74
N TRP A 32 5.50 -6.85 5.83
CA TRP A 32 4.91 -8.18 6.04
C TRP A 32 5.83 -9.15 6.77
N ASP A 33 7.12 -8.84 6.92
CA ASP A 33 8.05 -9.63 7.76
C ASP A 33 7.91 -9.25 9.23
N ALA A 34 7.42 -8.04 9.51
CA ALA A 34 7.03 -7.61 10.84
C ALA A 34 5.83 -8.43 11.37
N PHE A 35 5.61 -8.39 12.69
CA PHE A 35 4.47 -9.05 13.36
C PHE A 35 3.20 -9.01 12.49
N PRO A 36 2.44 -10.13 12.37
CA PRO A 36 1.44 -10.32 11.31
C PRO A 36 0.40 -9.19 11.19
N LEU A 37 0.14 -8.49 12.30
CA LEU A 37 -0.89 -7.45 12.36
C LEU A 37 -0.43 -6.09 11.82
N PHE A 38 0.88 -5.76 11.84
CA PHE A 38 1.33 -4.42 11.44
C PHE A 38 0.91 -4.10 10.00
N TYR A 39 1.23 -4.99 9.07
CA TYR A 39 0.92 -4.78 7.66
C TYR A 39 -0.60 -4.77 7.38
N LEU A 40 -1.34 -5.71 7.96
CA LEU A 40 -2.79 -5.84 7.75
C LEU A 40 -3.57 -4.64 8.31
N VAL A 41 -3.18 -4.18 9.51
CA VAL A 41 -3.78 -2.99 10.14
C VAL A 41 -3.41 -1.74 9.36
N SER A 42 -2.15 -1.60 8.96
CA SER A 42 -1.68 -0.47 8.13
C SER A 42 -2.47 -0.34 6.84
N LEU A 43 -2.69 -1.44 6.12
CA LEU A 43 -3.49 -1.46 4.90
C LEU A 43 -4.95 -1.04 5.14
N SER A 44 -5.54 -1.50 6.25
CA SER A 44 -6.92 -1.14 6.62
C SER A 44 -7.03 0.35 6.96
N ILE A 45 -6.08 0.89 7.73
CA ILE A 45 -6.00 2.31 8.07
C ILE A 45 -5.82 3.16 6.81
N VAL A 46 -4.90 2.77 5.93
CA VAL A 46 -4.66 3.46 4.65
C VAL A 46 -5.92 3.46 3.79
N GLY A 47 -6.64 2.32 3.70
CA GLY A 47 -7.92 2.24 2.99
C GLY A 47 -8.94 3.24 3.52
N PHE A 48 -9.09 3.32 4.85
CA PHE A 48 -9.99 4.28 5.51
C PHE A 48 -9.59 5.74 5.22
N ILE A 49 -8.31 6.09 5.36
CA ILE A 49 -7.81 7.45 5.09
C ILE A 49 -8.02 7.82 3.61
N ALA A 50 -7.73 6.89 2.70
CA ALA A 50 -7.87 7.09 1.26
C ALA A 50 -9.33 7.25 0.81
N ALA A 51 -10.28 6.81 1.62
CA ALA A 51 -11.72 6.92 1.41
C ALA A 51 -12.34 8.24 1.91
N ILE A 52 -11.64 9.01 2.76
CA ILE A 52 -12.13 10.30 3.30
C ILE A 52 -12.56 11.29 2.20
N PRO A 53 -11.82 11.47 1.09
CA PRO A 53 -12.25 12.37 0.02
C PRO A 53 -13.57 11.90 -0.62
N LYS A 54 -14.58 12.78 -0.72
CA LYS A 54 -15.90 12.45 -1.31
C LYS A 54 -15.86 11.89 -2.74
N SER A 55 -14.76 12.09 -3.46
CA SER A 55 -14.56 11.64 -4.83
C SER A 55 -13.74 10.35 -4.93
N ALA A 56 -13.45 9.71 -3.80
CA ALA A 56 -12.72 8.45 -3.73
C ALA A 56 -13.50 7.33 -4.41
N SER A 57 -12.78 6.49 -5.17
CA SER A 57 -13.31 5.25 -5.71
C SER A 57 -12.50 4.08 -5.16
N LEU A 58 -13.17 2.97 -4.87
CA LEU A 58 -12.51 1.75 -4.41
C LEU A 58 -11.37 1.32 -5.34
N THR A 59 -11.60 1.46 -6.65
CA THR A 59 -10.60 1.15 -7.68
C THR A 59 -9.39 2.07 -7.62
N SER A 60 -9.57 3.39 -7.44
CA SER A 60 -8.43 4.31 -7.32
C SER A 60 -7.62 4.08 -6.05
N ILE A 61 -8.28 3.70 -4.95
CA ILE A 61 -7.62 3.35 -3.69
C ILE A 61 -6.75 2.11 -3.89
N TYR A 62 -7.37 1.01 -4.34
CA TYR A 62 -6.68 -0.27 -4.52
C TYR A 62 -5.50 -0.16 -5.50
N VAL A 63 -5.73 0.42 -6.69
CA VAL A 63 -4.68 0.58 -7.71
C VAL A 63 -3.59 1.53 -7.21
N GLY A 64 -3.97 2.64 -6.58
CA GLY A 64 -3.01 3.60 -6.05
C GLY A 64 -2.10 2.97 -5.01
N VAL A 65 -2.68 2.32 -4.00
CA VAL A 65 -1.92 1.63 -2.94
C VAL A 65 -0.96 0.60 -3.53
N ILE A 66 -1.40 -0.22 -4.49
CA ILE A 66 -0.55 -1.21 -5.15
C ILE A 66 0.64 -0.54 -5.83
N VAL A 67 0.37 0.48 -6.64
CA VAL A 67 1.40 1.21 -7.40
C VAL A 67 2.39 1.89 -6.47
N GLY A 68 1.92 2.52 -5.39
CA GLY A 68 2.77 3.21 -4.43
C GLY A 68 3.75 2.28 -3.72
N GLN A 69 3.25 1.16 -3.19
CA GLN A 69 4.07 0.13 -2.57
C GLN A 69 5.06 -0.47 -3.56
N PHE A 70 4.60 -0.80 -4.78
CA PHE A 70 5.46 -1.38 -5.80
C PHE A 70 6.57 -0.43 -6.24
N LEU A 71 6.27 0.86 -6.44
CA LEU A 71 7.26 1.87 -6.76
C LEU A 71 8.26 2.06 -5.62
N TYR A 72 7.82 2.00 -4.36
CA TYR A 72 8.72 2.03 -3.22
C TYR A 72 9.71 0.86 -3.27
N MET A 73 9.22 -0.36 -3.48
CA MET A 73 10.06 -1.55 -3.61
C MET A 73 11.08 -1.39 -4.74
N LEU A 74 10.65 -0.93 -5.92
CA LEU A 74 11.53 -0.78 -7.08
C LEU A 74 12.64 0.27 -6.88
N VAL A 75 12.35 1.34 -6.14
CA VAL A 75 13.28 2.46 -5.97
C VAL A 75 14.23 2.25 -4.80
N PHE A 76 13.76 1.65 -3.70
CA PHE A 76 14.49 1.62 -2.43
C PHE A 76 14.97 0.23 -2.00
N LEU A 77 14.45 -0.85 -2.58
CA LEU A 77 14.81 -2.21 -2.18
C LEU A 77 15.61 -2.94 -3.27
N PRO A 78 16.52 -3.84 -2.88
CA PRO A 78 17.18 -4.72 -3.84
C PRO A 78 16.16 -5.68 -4.47
N VAL A 79 16.09 -5.70 -5.80
CA VAL A 79 15.17 -6.59 -6.52
C VAL A 79 15.74 -8.02 -6.52
N GLY A 80 15.11 -8.89 -5.75
CA GLY A 80 15.46 -10.31 -5.66
C GLY A 80 14.69 -11.21 -6.63
N PRO A 81 15.04 -12.51 -6.72
CA PRO A 81 14.38 -13.48 -7.59
C PRO A 81 12.90 -13.72 -7.26
N LEU A 82 12.47 -13.37 -6.04
CA LEU A 82 11.10 -13.54 -5.56
C LEU A 82 10.19 -12.33 -5.83
N ILE A 83 10.64 -11.34 -6.61
CA ILE A 83 9.88 -10.10 -6.86
C ILE A 83 8.47 -10.36 -7.38
N LEU A 84 8.27 -11.37 -8.23
CA LEU A 84 6.95 -11.72 -8.76
C LEU A 84 6.00 -12.20 -7.65
N ILE A 85 6.51 -12.98 -6.69
CA ILE A 85 5.73 -13.41 -5.53
C ILE A 85 5.41 -12.19 -4.65
N GLY A 86 6.39 -11.32 -4.42
CA GLY A 86 6.19 -10.06 -3.69
C GLY A 86 5.09 -9.19 -4.31
N VAL A 87 5.10 -9.01 -5.63
CA VAL A 87 4.07 -8.24 -6.36
C VAL A 87 2.70 -8.90 -6.25
N PHE A 88 2.62 -10.23 -6.34
CA PHE A 88 1.36 -10.96 -6.17
C PHE A 88 0.82 -10.82 -4.75
N SER A 89 1.67 -11.02 -3.73
CA SER A 89 1.32 -10.82 -2.33
C SER A 89 0.84 -9.40 -2.06
N LEU A 90 1.51 -8.41 -2.63
CA LEU A 90 1.14 -7.00 -2.52
C LEU A 90 -0.27 -6.77 -3.06
N ALA A 91 -0.60 -7.29 -4.25
CA ALA A 91 -1.94 -7.20 -4.81
C ALA A 91 -2.99 -7.90 -3.93
N LEU A 92 -2.68 -9.11 -3.45
CA LEU A 92 -3.58 -9.90 -2.61
C LEU A 92 -3.88 -9.21 -1.27
N TYR A 93 -2.84 -8.80 -0.53
CA TYR A 93 -3.02 -8.14 0.76
C TYR A 93 -3.66 -6.76 0.62
N SER A 94 -3.39 -6.03 -0.48
CA SER A 94 -4.00 -4.72 -0.72
C SER A 94 -5.52 -4.78 -0.86
N LEU A 95 -6.14 -5.95 -1.02
CA LEU A 95 -7.60 -6.10 -0.91
C LEU A 95 -8.14 -5.61 0.44
N LEU A 96 -7.34 -5.64 1.51
CA LEU A 96 -7.73 -5.11 2.82
C LEU A 96 -8.02 -3.60 2.80
N THR A 97 -7.45 -2.85 1.84
CA THR A 97 -7.75 -1.41 1.71
C THR A 97 -9.20 -1.17 1.28
N LEU A 98 -9.90 -2.20 0.79
CA LEU A 98 -11.30 -2.15 0.39
C LEU A 98 -12.27 -2.35 1.56
N ILE A 99 -11.77 -2.75 2.74
CA ILE A 99 -12.59 -2.95 3.95
C ILE A 99 -12.76 -1.62 4.72
N GLY A 100 -11.79 -0.71 4.59
CA GLY A 100 -11.80 0.61 5.23
C GLY A 100 -12.93 1.56 4.77
N PRO A 101 -13.21 1.74 3.47
CA PRO A 101 -14.36 2.48 2.96
C PRO A 101 -15.71 1.80 3.23
#